data_AF-A0AA96MT53-F1
#
_entry.id   AF-A0AA96MT53-F1
#
_cell.length_a   1.000
_cell.length_b   1.000
_cell.length_c   1.000
_cell.angle_alpha   90.00
_cell.angle_beta   90.00
_cell.angle_gamma   90.00
#
_symmetry.space_group_name_H-M   'P 1'
#
loop_
_entity.id
_entity.type
_entity.pdbx_description
1 polymer ?
#
loop_
_entity_poly.entity_id
_entity_poly.type
_entity_poly.pdbx_seq_one_letter_code
_entity_poly.pdbx_strand_id
1 'polypeptide(L)'
;MIIRITSKFREMESFRSKPHTGIDLSFPEGSELKSIGDSVVEKIVDYGSENIGKGVILRLADGKQAIYGHLSDIKVKAGQSIAEGQIIGLSGNTGNSTGPHLHLALKENGSFIDPTPLAHKLMAWEQSIGGYFFDKFIQSRIEHFVSDFIISLPVLVGVSFAVWGLLNMVSGRLASVGVVGVFILGGLVIL
;
A
#
# COMPACT_ATOMS: atom_id res chain seq x y z
N MET A 1 -7.04 -13.37 4.44
CA MET A 1 -7.68 -13.54 3.13
C MET A 1 -7.08 -14.77 2.45
N ILE A 2 -7.82 -15.55 1.66
CA ILE A 2 -7.24 -16.69 0.90
C ILE A 2 -7.23 -16.33 -0.59
N ILE A 3 -6.07 -15.94 -1.12
CA ILE A 3 -5.86 -15.79 -2.57
C ILE A 3 -5.86 -17.19 -3.22
N ARG A 4 -6.58 -17.35 -4.32
CA ARG A 4 -6.61 -18.60 -5.10
C ARG A 4 -6.50 -18.29 -6.59
N ILE A 5 -5.93 -19.22 -7.35
CA ILE A 5 -5.97 -19.18 -8.82
C ILE A 5 -7.39 -19.53 -9.26
N THR A 6 -8.04 -18.63 -10.00
CA THR A 6 -9.39 -18.81 -10.54
C THR A 6 -9.39 -19.22 -12.01
N SER A 7 -8.33 -18.91 -12.76
CA SER A 7 -8.11 -19.34 -14.14
C SER A 7 -6.62 -19.51 -14.40
N LYS A 8 -6.24 -20.56 -15.12
CA LYS A 8 -4.84 -20.94 -15.34
C LYS A 8 -4.32 -20.47 -16.70
N PHE A 9 -3.00 -20.46 -16.83
CA PHE A 9 -2.32 -20.17 -18.09
C PHE A 9 -2.68 -21.19 -19.17
N ARG A 10 -3.03 -20.67 -20.35
CA ARG A 10 -3.51 -21.41 -21.53
C ARG A 10 -4.81 -22.19 -21.31
N GLU A 11 -5.52 -21.96 -20.21
CA GLU A 11 -6.84 -22.52 -20.02
C GLU A 11 -7.79 -21.94 -21.09
N MET A 12 -8.68 -22.80 -21.58
CA MET A 12 -9.71 -22.48 -22.56
C MET A 12 -11.06 -22.58 -21.86
N GLU A 13 -11.53 -21.49 -21.30
CA GLU A 13 -12.84 -21.42 -20.67
C GLU A 13 -13.93 -21.21 -21.72
N SER A 14 -15.15 -21.66 -21.42
CA SER A 14 -16.29 -21.62 -22.34
C SER A 14 -16.66 -20.23 -22.85
N PHE A 15 -16.24 -19.18 -22.14
CA PHE A 15 -16.49 -17.78 -22.49
C PHE A 15 -15.30 -17.10 -23.18
N ARG A 16 -14.15 -17.79 -23.37
CA ARG A 16 -12.98 -17.26 -24.08
C ARG A 16 -12.87 -17.87 -25.48
N SER A 17 -12.52 -17.04 -26.46
CA SER A 17 -12.26 -17.49 -27.84
C SER A 17 -10.78 -17.82 -28.10
N LYS A 18 -9.91 -17.56 -27.12
CA LYS A 18 -8.45 -17.77 -27.18
C LYS A 18 -7.94 -18.28 -25.82
N PRO A 19 -6.80 -19.01 -25.79
CA PRO A 19 -6.22 -19.45 -24.54
C PRO A 19 -5.88 -18.28 -23.65
N HIS A 20 -6.09 -18.45 -22.35
CA HIS A 20 -5.76 -17.44 -21.37
C HIS A 20 -4.24 -17.13 -21.38
N THR A 21 -3.88 -15.85 -21.47
CA THR A 21 -2.49 -15.38 -21.63
C THR A 21 -1.73 -15.22 -20.31
N GLY A 22 -2.39 -15.45 -19.19
CA GLY A 22 -1.83 -15.31 -17.86
C GLY A 22 -2.54 -16.24 -16.87
N ILE A 23 -2.61 -15.83 -15.62
CA ILE A 23 -3.46 -16.46 -14.60
C ILE A 23 -4.33 -15.39 -13.96
N ASP A 24 -5.48 -15.81 -13.45
CA ASP A 24 -6.36 -14.93 -12.68
C ASP A 24 -6.28 -15.34 -11.21
N LEU A 25 -6.03 -14.35 -10.35
CA LEU A 25 -5.95 -14.51 -8.90
C LEU A 25 -7.12 -13.80 -8.24
N SER A 26 -7.88 -14.51 -7.42
CA SER A 26 -8.97 -13.89 -6.66
C SER A 26 -8.41 -12.92 -5.63
N PHE A 27 -8.68 -11.63 -5.86
CA PHE A 27 -8.38 -10.52 -4.97
C PHE A 27 -9.64 -9.69 -4.79
N PRO A 28 -10.10 -9.42 -3.56
CA PRO A 28 -11.10 -8.39 -3.31
C PRO A 28 -10.65 -7.07 -3.92
N GLU A 29 -11.59 -6.30 -4.44
CA GLU A 29 -11.30 -4.96 -4.96
C GLU A 29 -10.63 -4.08 -3.90
N GLY A 30 -9.64 -3.30 -4.32
CA GLY A 30 -8.88 -2.41 -3.45
C GLY A 30 -7.73 -3.08 -2.70
N SER A 31 -7.48 -4.38 -2.91
CA SER A 31 -6.35 -5.07 -2.28
C SER A 31 -5.03 -4.61 -2.87
N GLU A 32 -4.00 -4.46 -2.04
CA GLU A 32 -2.69 -4.00 -2.49
C GLU A 32 -2.01 -5.03 -3.40
N LEU A 33 -1.55 -4.56 -4.54
CA LEU A 33 -0.78 -5.35 -5.50
C LEU A 33 0.69 -5.00 -5.37
N LYS A 34 1.52 -6.00 -5.09
CA LYS A 34 2.96 -5.86 -4.89
C LYS A 34 3.73 -6.32 -6.13
N SER A 35 4.93 -5.77 -6.36
CA SER A 35 5.82 -6.22 -7.42
C SER A 35 6.37 -7.62 -7.13
N ILE A 36 6.37 -8.51 -8.12
CA ILE A 36 6.89 -9.90 -8.02
C ILE A 36 8.42 -9.99 -8.00
N GLY A 37 9.10 -8.87 -8.28
CA GLY A 37 10.55 -8.79 -8.33
C GLY A 37 11.03 -7.35 -8.51
N ASP A 38 12.34 -7.15 -8.39
CA ASP A 38 12.97 -5.88 -8.74
C ASP A 38 12.73 -5.58 -10.22
N SER A 39 12.27 -4.35 -10.50
CA SER A 39 11.78 -4.01 -11.83
C SER A 39 11.79 -2.50 -12.10
N VAL A 40 11.52 -2.15 -13.35
CA VAL A 40 11.20 -0.79 -13.78
C VAL A 40 9.80 -0.80 -14.41
N VAL A 41 8.98 0.20 -14.09
CA VAL A 41 7.68 0.39 -14.75
C VAL A 41 7.92 0.73 -16.21
N GLU A 42 7.69 -0.24 -17.09
CA GLU A 42 7.89 -0.07 -18.51
C GLU A 42 6.73 0.72 -19.14
N LYS A 43 5.50 0.39 -18.74
CA LYS A 43 4.31 1.06 -19.29
C LYS A 43 3.14 1.03 -18.31
N ILE A 44 2.34 2.09 -18.36
CA ILE A 44 1.00 2.15 -17.76
C ILE A 44 -0.01 2.23 -18.90
N VAL A 45 -1.10 1.48 -18.79
CA VAL A 45 -2.18 1.45 -19.77
C VAL A 45 -3.53 1.63 -19.11
N ASP A 46 -4.46 2.22 -19.84
CA ASP A 46 -5.88 2.27 -19.49
C ASP A 46 -6.69 2.05 -20.77
N TYR A 47 -7.34 0.90 -20.87
CA TYR A 47 -8.22 0.53 -21.98
C TYR A 47 -9.71 0.71 -21.63
N GLY A 48 -10.05 1.40 -20.54
CA GLY A 48 -11.42 1.57 -20.09
C GLY A 48 -12.12 0.25 -19.79
N SER A 49 -13.21 -0.03 -20.48
CA SER A 49 -14.00 -1.26 -20.32
C SER A 49 -13.53 -2.44 -21.19
N GLU A 50 -12.43 -2.29 -21.93
CA GLU A 50 -11.89 -3.33 -22.81
C GLU A 50 -10.61 -3.96 -22.25
N ASN A 51 -10.24 -5.13 -22.81
CA ASN A 51 -8.99 -5.84 -22.51
C ASN A 51 -8.71 -5.92 -20.99
N ILE A 52 -7.49 -5.57 -20.57
CA ILE A 52 -7.07 -5.58 -19.16
C ILE A 52 -7.49 -4.33 -18.38
N GLY A 53 -8.27 -3.41 -18.97
CA GLY A 53 -8.63 -2.14 -18.34
C GLY A 53 -7.40 -1.32 -17.96
N LYS A 54 -7.30 -0.94 -16.69
CA LYS A 54 -6.11 -0.32 -16.12
C LYS A 54 -5.04 -1.39 -15.85
N GLY A 55 -3.82 -1.13 -16.29
CA GLY A 55 -2.73 -2.07 -16.10
C GLY A 55 -1.35 -1.45 -15.97
N VAL A 56 -0.47 -2.20 -15.32
CA VAL A 56 0.95 -1.88 -15.12
C VAL A 56 1.78 -3.00 -15.75
N ILE A 57 2.71 -2.61 -16.62
CA ILE A 57 3.69 -3.50 -17.23
C ILE A 57 5.05 -3.18 -16.62
N LEU A 58 5.62 -4.17 -15.92
CA LEU A 58 6.92 -4.11 -15.29
C LEU A 58 7.94 -4.88 -16.12
N ARG A 59 9.10 -4.30 -16.35
CA ARG A 59 10.26 -5.03 -16.87
C ARG A 59 11.12 -5.47 -15.71
N LEU A 60 11.20 -6.79 -15.50
CA LEU A 60 11.98 -7.41 -14.45
C LEU A 60 13.48 -7.33 -14.78
N ALA A 61 14.32 -7.51 -13.75
CA ALA A 61 15.78 -7.50 -13.89
C ALA A 61 16.33 -8.55 -14.88
N ASP A 62 15.63 -9.67 -15.06
CA ASP A 62 15.99 -10.73 -16.01
C ASP A 62 15.46 -10.50 -17.44
N GLY A 63 14.87 -9.32 -17.69
CA GLY A 63 14.33 -8.92 -18.99
C GLY A 63 12.90 -9.39 -19.29
N LYS A 64 12.30 -10.22 -18.43
CA LYS A 64 10.89 -10.60 -18.58
C LYS A 64 9.97 -9.42 -18.32
N GLN A 65 8.77 -9.46 -18.90
CA GLN A 65 7.72 -8.46 -18.65
C GLN A 65 6.60 -9.08 -17.82
N ALA A 66 6.34 -8.52 -16.64
CA ALA A 66 5.20 -8.86 -15.82
C ALA A 66 4.07 -7.86 -16.07
N ILE A 67 2.87 -8.36 -16.33
CA ILE A 67 1.69 -7.56 -16.66
C ILE A 67 0.65 -7.77 -15.57
N TYR A 68 0.24 -6.67 -14.95
CA TYR A 68 -0.82 -6.62 -13.95
C TYR A 68 -2.02 -5.92 -14.57
N GLY A 69 -3.16 -6.60 -14.63
CA GLY A 69 -4.39 -6.11 -15.25
C GLY A 69 -5.58 -6.05 -14.30
N HIS A 70 -6.64 -5.37 -14.75
CA HIS A 70 -7.90 -5.14 -14.05
C HIS A 70 -7.78 -4.27 -12.79
N LEU A 71 -6.79 -3.39 -12.72
CA LEU A 71 -6.55 -2.55 -11.53
C LEU A 71 -7.68 -1.55 -11.30
N SER A 72 -7.99 -1.25 -10.04
CA SER A 72 -8.87 -0.12 -9.68
C SER A 72 -8.08 1.20 -9.68
N ASP A 73 -6.86 1.15 -9.16
CA ASP A 73 -5.96 2.30 -9.02
C ASP A 73 -4.49 1.93 -9.26
N ILE A 74 -3.70 2.89 -9.74
CA ILE A 74 -2.28 2.74 -10.08
C ILE A 74 -1.47 3.66 -9.19
N LYS A 75 -0.51 3.12 -8.44
CA LYS A 75 0.28 3.85 -7.44
C LYS A 75 1.70 4.21 -7.91
N VAL A 76 2.04 3.88 -9.15
CA VAL A 76 3.37 4.07 -9.74
C VAL A 76 3.31 4.84 -11.05
N LYS A 77 4.47 5.27 -11.55
CA LYS A 77 4.61 6.02 -12.81
C LYS A 77 5.55 5.30 -13.76
N ALA A 78 5.35 5.49 -15.07
CA ALA A 78 6.26 4.97 -16.09
C ALA A 78 7.70 5.45 -15.86
N GLY A 79 8.67 4.56 -16.03
CA GLY A 79 10.09 4.78 -15.77
C GLY A 79 10.51 4.64 -14.30
N GLN A 80 9.58 4.44 -13.37
CA GLN A 80 9.90 4.28 -11.94
C GLN A 80 10.58 2.94 -11.67
N SER A 81 11.70 2.95 -10.93
CA SER A 81 12.29 1.73 -10.35
C SER A 81 11.48 1.26 -9.15
N ILE A 82 11.24 -0.04 -9.08
CA ILE A 82 10.37 -0.70 -8.10
C ILE A 82 11.14 -1.86 -7.49
N ALA A 83 11.19 -1.93 -6.15
CA ALA A 83 11.76 -3.07 -5.45
C ALA A 83 10.75 -4.24 -5.39
N GLU A 84 11.24 -5.48 -5.27
CA GLU A 84 10.39 -6.63 -4.97
C GLU A 84 9.52 -6.35 -3.71
N GLY A 85 8.23 -6.67 -3.79
CA GLY A 85 7.29 -6.44 -2.68
C GLY A 85 6.74 -5.01 -2.57
N GLN A 86 7.26 -4.04 -3.32
CA GLN A 86 6.72 -2.69 -3.30
C GLN A 86 5.32 -2.64 -3.95
N ILE A 87 4.41 -1.85 -3.35
CA ILE A 87 3.05 -1.65 -3.86
C ILE A 87 3.09 -0.89 -5.19
N ILE A 88 2.41 -1.43 -6.19
CA ILE A 88 2.32 -0.86 -7.55
C ILE A 88 0.92 -0.35 -7.89
N GLY A 89 -0.10 -0.81 -7.19
CA GLY A 89 -1.49 -0.56 -7.53
C GLY A 89 -2.45 -1.28 -6.60
N LEU A 90 -3.73 -1.15 -6.89
CA LEU A 90 -4.81 -1.85 -6.17
C LEU A 90 -5.57 -2.75 -7.15
N SER A 91 -5.94 -3.96 -6.70
CA SER A 91 -6.81 -4.87 -7.45
C SER A 91 -8.16 -4.20 -7.73
N GLY A 92 -8.82 -4.63 -8.79
CA GLY A 92 -10.10 -4.08 -9.17
C GLY A 92 -10.85 -4.98 -10.13
N ASN A 93 -11.71 -4.34 -10.93
CA ASN A 93 -12.58 -4.99 -11.89
C ASN A 93 -12.70 -4.15 -13.19
N THR A 94 -11.66 -3.41 -13.55
CA THR A 94 -11.67 -2.60 -14.79
C THR A 94 -11.44 -3.48 -16.02
N GLY A 95 -11.80 -2.99 -17.21
CA GLY A 95 -11.65 -3.77 -18.45
C GLY A 95 -12.69 -4.87 -18.62
N ASN A 96 -12.34 -5.87 -19.42
CA ASN A 96 -13.18 -7.04 -19.65
C ASN A 96 -12.99 -8.06 -18.53
N SER A 97 -13.70 -7.85 -17.42
CA SER A 97 -13.64 -8.67 -16.21
C SER A 97 -15.05 -8.95 -15.68
N THR A 98 -15.29 -10.17 -15.19
CA THR A 98 -16.59 -10.61 -14.65
C THR A 98 -16.73 -10.35 -13.15
N GLY A 99 -15.63 -10.08 -12.45
CA GLY A 99 -15.62 -9.75 -11.02
C GLY A 99 -14.21 -9.44 -10.52
N PRO A 100 -14.06 -8.89 -9.31
CA PRO A 100 -12.76 -8.46 -8.80
C PRO A 100 -11.71 -9.57 -8.77
N HIS A 101 -10.59 -9.33 -9.47
CA HIS A 101 -9.45 -10.23 -9.51
C HIS A 101 -8.19 -9.50 -10.01
N LEU A 102 -7.04 -10.15 -9.89
CA LEU A 102 -5.81 -9.75 -10.58
C LEU A 102 -5.60 -10.66 -11.79
N HIS A 103 -5.51 -10.08 -12.98
CA HIS A 103 -4.91 -10.76 -14.13
C HIS A 103 -3.39 -10.56 -14.11
N LEU A 104 -2.64 -11.65 -13.95
CA LEU A 104 -1.18 -11.65 -13.98
C LEU A 104 -0.69 -12.41 -15.21
N ALA A 105 0.03 -11.74 -16.10
CA ALA A 105 0.66 -12.39 -17.24
C ALA A 105 2.18 -12.14 -17.26
N LEU A 106 2.93 -13.06 -17.85
CA LEU A 106 4.37 -12.96 -17.96
C LEU A 106 4.79 -13.17 -19.41
N LYS A 107 5.68 -12.32 -19.91
CA LYS A 107 6.28 -12.46 -21.24
C LYS A 107 7.79 -12.62 -21.16
N GLU A 108 8.30 -13.49 -22.01
CA GLU A 108 9.72 -13.63 -22.29
C GLU A 108 9.90 -13.60 -23.81
N ASN A 109 10.79 -12.73 -24.30
CA ASN A 109 11.06 -12.56 -25.74
C ASN A 109 9.78 -12.36 -26.60
N GLY A 110 8.81 -11.60 -26.07
CA GLY A 110 7.54 -11.29 -26.75
C GLY A 110 6.46 -12.38 -26.66
N SER A 111 6.78 -13.57 -26.14
CA SER A 111 5.83 -14.67 -25.99
C SER A 111 5.33 -14.82 -24.56
N PHE A 112 4.06 -15.14 -24.38
CA PHE A 112 3.50 -15.42 -23.05
C PHE A 112 4.00 -16.77 -22.51
N ILE A 113 4.40 -16.78 -21.25
CA ILE A 113 4.85 -17.95 -20.49
C ILE A 113 4.06 -18.07 -19.19
N ASP A 114 4.07 -19.25 -18.58
CA ASP A 114 3.30 -19.53 -17.36
C ASP A 114 3.82 -18.68 -16.17
N PRO A 115 3.01 -17.77 -15.61
CA PRO A 115 3.40 -16.95 -14.47
C PRO A 115 3.23 -17.66 -13.12
N THR A 116 2.63 -18.86 -13.07
CA THR A 116 2.28 -19.58 -11.83
C THR A 116 3.46 -19.70 -10.85
N PRO A 117 4.70 -20.02 -11.28
CA PRO A 117 5.84 -20.09 -10.36
C PRO A 117 6.14 -18.76 -9.63
N LEU A 118 5.97 -17.62 -10.32
CA LEU A 118 6.17 -16.30 -9.72
C LEU A 118 4.94 -15.84 -8.92
N ALA A 119 3.74 -16.24 -9.32
CA ALA A 119 2.51 -15.93 -8.61
C ALA A 119 2.46 -16.48 -7.19
N HIS A 120 3.09 -17.65 -6.95
CA HIS A 120 3.24 -18.20 -5.61
C HIS A 120 3.97 -17.23 -4.65
N LYS A 121 4.85 -16.35 -5.15
CA LYS A 121 5.44 -15.29 -4.32
C LYS A 121 4.36 -14.32 -3.83
N LEU A 122 3.50 -13.80 -4.71
CA LEU A 122 2.40 -12.90 -4.32
C LEU A 122 1.46 -13.54 -3.31
N MET A 123 1.11 -14.81 -3.53
CA MET A 123 0.27 -15.57 -2.61
C MET A 123 0.94 -15.76 -1.25
N ALA A 124 2.24 -16.08 -1.23
CA ALA A 124 3.00 -16.28 0.00
C ALA A 124 3.06 -15.00 0.85
N TRP A 125 3.21 -13.81 0.25
CA TRP A 125 3.20 -12.55 1.00
C TRP A 125 1.90 -12.32 1.76
N GLU A 126 0.76 -12.54 1.10
CA GLU A 126 -0.56 -12.35 1.70
C GLU A 126 -0.94 -13.46 2.70
N GLN A 127 -0.55 -14.70 2.41
CA GLN A 127 -0.93 -15.86 3.21
C GLN A 127 0.08 -16.16 4.33
N SER A 128 1.27 -15.56 4.31
CA SER A 128 2.22 -15.68 5.41
C SER A 128 1.70 -14.96 6.65
N ILE A 129 1.71 -15.68 7.76
CA ILE A 129 1.44 -15.16 9.11
C ILE A 129 2.33 -13.94 9.41
N GLY A 130 3.56 -13.94 8.88
CA GLY A 130 4.51 -12.83 9.01
C GLY A 130 4.07 -11.54 8.32
N GLY A 131 3.55 -11.59 7.08
CA GLY A 131 3.02 -10.41 6.38
C GLY A 131 1.81 -9.81 7.09
N TYR A 132 0.88 -10.67 7.51
CA TYR A 132 -0.30 -10.25 8.28
C TYR A 132 0.07 -9.59 9.62
N PHE A 133 1.03 -10.16 10.36
CA PHE A 133 1.47 -9.58 11.64
C PHE A 133 2.36 -8.35 11.46
N PHE A 134 3.25 -8.33 10.47
CA PHE A 134 4.17 -7.20 10.27
C PHE A 134 3.44 -5.96 9.75
N ASP A 135 2.54 -6.11 8.77
CA ASP A 135 1.75 -4.98 8.26
C ASP A 135 0.81 -4.43 9.36
N LYS A 136 0.15 -5.30 10.15
CA LYS A 136 -0.60 -4.86 11.34
C LYS A 136 0.25 -4.22 12.42
N PHE A 137 1.47 -4.73 12.65
CA PHE A 137 2.37 -4.20 13.67
C PHE A 137 2.94 -2.83 13.27
N ILE A 138 3.30 -2.64 12.01
CA ILE A 138 3.79 -1.35 11.50
C ILE A 138 2.66 -0.33 11.50
N GLN A 139 1.46 -0.71 11.03
CA GLN A 139 0.31 0.18 11.03
C GLN A 139 -0.12 0.54 12.47
N SER A 140 -0.10 -0.42 13.40
CA SER A 140 -0.40 -0.14 14.81
C SER A 140 0.67 0.72 15.48
N ARG A 141 1.96 0.51 15.19
CA ARG A 141 3.04 1.34 15.76
C ARG A 141 3.06 2.75 15.19
N ILE A 142 2.68 2.96 13.93
CA ILE A 142 2.58 4.31 13.35
C ILE A 142 1.37 5.04 13.96
N GLU A 143 0.21 4.39 14.10
CA GLU A 143 -0.96 5.00 14.74
C GLU A 143 -0.70 5.31 16.22
N HIS A 144 -0.03 4.42 16.96
CA HIS A 144 0.36 4.67 18.35
C HIS A 144 1.46 5.73 18.45
N PHE A 145 2.44 5.74 17.54
CA PHE A 145 3.47 6.79 17.53
C PHE A 145 2.87 8.16 17.23
N VAL A 146 1.91 8.25 16.31
CA VAL A 146 1.19 9.50 16.01
C VAL A 146 0.31 9.91 17.18
N SER A 147 -0.42 8.99 17.84
CA SER A 147 -1.21 9.32 19.02
C SER A 147 -0.35 9.71 20.22
N ASP A 148 0.72 8.97 20.49
CA ASP A 148 1.61 9.22 21.63
C ASP A 148 2.41 10.52 21.42
N PHE A 149 2.78 10.85 20.18
CA PHE A 149 3.42 12.13 19.85
C PHE A 149 2.43 13.30 19.95
N ILE A 150 1.19 13.16 19.46
CA ILE A 150 0.16 14.21 19.57
C ILE A 150 -0.32 14.40 21.01
N ILE A 151 -0.45 13.33 21.81
CA ILE A 151 -0.85 13.38 23.23
C ILE A 151 0.30 13.86 24.12
N SER A 152 1.56 13.64 23.75
CA SER A 152 2.72 14.15 24.50
C SER A 152 3.10 15.59 24.17
N LEU A 153 2.63 16.16 23.06
CA LEU A 153 2.87 17.56 22.70
C LEU A 153 2.35 18.55 23.78
N PRO A 154 1.14 18.40 24.35
CA PRO A 154 0.69 19.20 25.49
C PRO A 154 1.52 18.97 26.78
N VAL A 155 1.97 17.74 27.02
CA VAL A 155 2.75 17.37 28.23
C VAL A 155 4.17 17.95 28.16
N LEU A 156 4.83 17.88 27.00
CA LEU A 156 6.15 18.47 26.76
C LEU A 156 6.15 19.99 26.88
N VAL A 157 5.10 20.65 26.40
CA VAL A 157 4.90 22.09 26.60
C VAL A 157 4.71 22.40 28.09
N GLY A 158 3.86 21.64 28.81
CA GLY A 158 3.66 21.82 30.25
C GLY A 158 4.92 21.60 31.09
N VAL A 159 5.70 20.54 30.81
CA VAL A 159 6.97 20.26 31.50
C VAL A 159 8.01 21.34 31.21
N SER A 160 8.06 21.87 29.99
CA SER A 160 8.97 22.97 29.64
C SER A 160 8.67 24.24 30.44
N PHE A 161 7.40 24.58 30.66
CA PHE A 161 7.02 25.72 31.52
C PHE A 161 7.35 25.49 33.00
N ALA A 162 7.17 24.26 33.52
CA ALA A 162 7.51 23.94 34.90
C ALA A 162 9.02 23.99 35.15
N VAL A 163 9.82 23.42 34.24
CA VAL A 163 11.30 23.47 34.31
C VAL A 163 11.79 24.91 34.17
N TRP A 164 11.22 25.70 33.26
CA TRP A 164 11.53 27.12 33.13
C TRP A 164 11.18 27.92 34.40
N GLY A 165 10.01 27.69 35.00
CA GLY A 165 9.62 28.31 36.26
C GLY A 165 10.58 27.96 37.41
N LEU A 166 10.98 26.69 37.51
CA LEU A 166 11.92 26.23 38.54
C LEU A 166 13.32 26.84 38.37
N LEU A 167 13.81 26.92 37.12
CA LEU A 167 15.12 27.52 36.81
C LEU A 167 15.14 29.04 37.11
N ASN A 168 14.04 29.75 36.88
CA ASN A 168 13.92 31.16 37.27
C ASN A 168 13.87 31.34 38.79
N MET A 169 13.26 30.39 39.52
CA MET A 169 13.19 30.39 40.97
C MET A 169 14.56 30.14 41.63
N VAL A 170 15.35 29.19 41.10
CA VAL A 170 16.69 28.86 41.63
C VAL A 170 17.74 29.92 41.27
N SER A 171 17.59 30.61 40.12
CA SER A 171 18.52 31.67 39.71
C SER A 171 18.24 33.04 40.37
N GLY A 172 17.27 33.12 41.30
CA GLY A 172 16.90 34.37 41.97
C GLY A 172 16.28 35.42 41.04
N ARG A 173 15.93 35.02 39.81
CA ARG A 173 15.30 35.88 38.79
C ARG A 173 13.79 35.70 38.84
N LEU A 174 13.18 35.97 39.99
CA LEU A 174 11.75 36.29 40.03
C LEU A 174 11.58 37.73 39.55
N ALA A 175 11.70 37.93 38.24
CA ALA A 175 11.12 39.10 37.63
C ALA A 175 9.61 38.91 37.71
N SER A 176 8.96 39.76 38.51
CA SER A 176 7.53 39.97 38.56
C SER A 176 6.96 40.12 37.14
N VAL A 177 6.50 39.03 36.54
CA VAL A 177 5.64 39.08 35.37
C VAL A 177 4.40 38.27 35.72
N GLY A 178 3.30 39.00 35.86
CA GLY A 178 2.02 38.49 36.30
C GLY A 178 1.55 37.32 35.45
N VAL A 179 0.96 36.35 36.14
CA VAL A 179 0.14 35.31 35.56
C VAL A 179 -1.03 35.98 34.84
N VAL A 180 -0.92 36.15 33.53
CA VAL A 180 -2.09 36.27 32.65
C VAL A 180 -2.29 34.89 32.06
N GLY A 181 -3.07 34.08 32.77
CA GLY A 181 -3.58 32.83 32.25
C GLY A 181 -4.53 33.12 31.10
N VAL A 182 -4.13 32.78 29.88
CA VAL A 182 -5.07 32.61 28.76
C VAL A 182 -5.34 31.11 28.67
N PHE A 183 -6.31 30.66 29.46
CA PHE A 183 -7.06 29.45 29.18
C PHE A 183 -7.95 29.74 27.97
N ILE A 184 -7.60 29.20 26.81
CA ILE A 184 -8.60 28.89 25.79
C ILE A 184 -8.55 27.39 25.59
N LEU A 185 -9.48 26.70 26.25
CA LEU A 185 -10.29 25.64 25.64
C LEU A 185 -11.39 25.23 26.63
N GLY A 186 -12.58 25.76 26.38
CA GLY A 186 -13.84 25.04 26.57
C GLY A 186 -14.29 24.72 27.99
N GLY A 187 -15.04 25.64 28.59
CA GLY A 187 -16.29 25.26 29.24
C GLY A 187 -16.29 25.15 30.77
N LEU A 188 -17.04 26.08 31.35
CA LEU A 188 -17.79 25.98 32.61
C LEU A 188 -17.03 26.16 33.92
N VAL A 189 -17.13 27.38 34.46
CA VAL A 189 -16.94 27.71 35.87
C VAL A 189 -18.33 27.80 36.52
N ILE A 190 -18.56 27.06 37.61
CA ILE A 190 -19.57 27.39 38.61
C ILE A 190 -18.87 27.37 39.99
N LEU A 191 -18.75 28.59 40.54
CA LEU A 191 -18.38 29.05 41.88
C LEU A 191 -17.33 28.28 42.69
#